data_AF-A0A315ZZZ3-F1
#
_entry.id   AF-A0A315ZZZ3-F1
#
_cell.length_a   1.000
_cell.length_b   1.000
_cell.length_c   1.000
_cell.angle_alpha   90.00
_cell.angle_beta   90.00
_cell.angle_gamma   90.00
#
_symmetry.space_group_name_H-M   'P 1'
#
loop_
_entity.id
_entity.type
_entity.pdbx_description
1 polymer ?
#
loop_
_entity_poly.entity_id
_entity_poly.type
_entity_poly.pdbx_seq_one_letter_code
_entity_poly.pdbx_strand_id
1 'polypeptide(L)'
;MLRRVRFYNVGKADYNFIKKEELVVYKHFRGESLSEKQYIWLGLKEGNKAPHVYSEWSRYVRKKHKSKSKSELVDFSSYLEYMEDYVSMVISVSNLFYDGVIIGVGITAIFNGIGFSYSSGVAYWVSSVVVLLVVSVILVGVLWALHSYNSKKRIIKMFYKDYRRIIDSLIDKK
;
A
#
# COMPACT_ATOMS: atom_id res chain seq x y z
N MET A 1 -23.77 5.01 -11.49
CA MET A 1 -23.46 3.57 -11.37
C MET A 1 -22.91 2.94 -12.66
N LEU A 2 -23.48 3.24 -13.84
CA LEU A 2 -23.08 2.64 -15.14
C LEU A 2 -21.61 2.84 -15.55
N ARG A 3 -20.96 3.97 -15.19
CA ARG A 3 -19.51 4.18 -15.41
C ARG A 3 -18.63 3.15 -14.67
N ARG A 4 -18.98 2.78 -13.43
CA ARG A 4 -18.15 1.87 -12.58
C ARG A 4 -18.09 0.44 -13.12
N VAL A 5 -19.20 -0.08 -13.65
CA VAL A 5 -19.28 -1.45 -14.18
C VAL A 5 -18.48 -1.57 -15.47
N ARG A 6 -18.48 -0.51 -16.30
CA ARG A 6 -17.67 -0.44 -17.52
C ARG A 6 -16.17 -0.49 -17.18
N PHE A 7 -15.67 0.31 -16.23
CA PHE A 7 -14.24 0.32 -15.88
C PHE A 7 -13.70 -0.95 -15.22
N TYR A 8 -14.49 -1.67 -14.41
CA TYR A 8 -14.02 -2.91 -13.75
C TYR A 8 -13.83 -4.07 -14.74
N ASN A 9 -14.74 -4.19 -15.73
CA ASN A 9 -14.62 -5.22 -16.78
C ASN A 9 -13.58 -4.85 -17.84
N VAL A 10 -13.44 -3.56 -18.18
CA VAL A 10 -12.47 -3.06 -19.18
C VAL A 10 -11.01 -3.33 -18.76
N GLY A 11 -10.64 -3.11 -17.49
CA GLY A 11 -9.26 -3.32 -17.04
C GLY A 11 -8.76 -4.77 -17.19
N LYS A 12 -9.60 -5.77 -16.90
CA LYS A 12 -9.19 -7.19 -16.87
C LYS A 12 -9.39 -7.90 -18.22
N ALA A 13 -10.47 -7.58 -18.95
CA ALA A 13 -10.80 -8.25 -20.21
C ALA A 13 -10.07 -7.66 -21.43
N ASP A 14 -9.90 -6.33 -21.51
CA ASP A 14 -9.41 -5.69 -22.75
C ASP A 14 -7.89 -5.42 -22.75
N TYR A 15 -7.25 -5.33 -21.58
CA TYR A 15 -5.85 -4.93 -21.43
C TYR A 15 -4.91 -6.00 -20.84
N ASN A 16 -5.43 -7.20 -20.58
CA ASN A 16 -4.71 -8.28 -19.90
C ASN A 16 -4.02 -7.80 -18.60
N PHE A 17 -4.65 -6.87 -17.87
CA PHE A 17 -4.09 -6.26 -16.66
C PHE A 17 -4.61 -6.98 -15.42
N ILE A 18 -3.82 -7.95 -14.94
CA ILE A 18 -4.09 -8.65 -13.67
C ILE A 18 -3.35 -7.93 -12.55
N LYS A 19 -4.05 -7.02 -11.84
CA LYS A 19 -3.49 -6.19 -10.77
C LYS A 19 -2.53 -6.95 -9.82
N LYS A 20 -2.91 -8.14 -9.37
CA LYS A 20 -2.11 -8.92 -8.42
C LYS A 20 -0.74 -9.28 -8.99
N GLU A 21 -0.71 -9.72 -10.23
CA GLU A 21 0.51 -10.13 -10.94
C GLU A 21 1.37 -8.91 -11.28
N GLU A 22 0.77 -7.87 -11.84
CA GLU A 22 1.45 -6.61 -12.19
C GLU A 22 2.08 -5.95 -10.96
N LEU A 23 1.40 -5.99 -9.81
CA LEU A 23 1.93 -5.45 -8.56
C LEU A 23 3.11 -6.26 -8.03
N VAL A 24 3.14 -7.58 -8.24
CA VAL A 24 4.29 -8.43 -7.87
C VAL A 24 5.49 -8.08 -8.74
N VAL A 25 5.30 -7.98 -10.05
CA VAL A 25 6.34 -7.56 -10.99
C VAL A 25 6.85 -6.15 -10.66
N TYR A 26 5.95 -5.21 -10.36
CA TYR A 26 6.31 -3.86 -9.96
C TYR A 26 7.16 -3.84 -8.67
N LYS A 27 6.71 -4.55 -7.63
CA LYS A 27 7.46 -4.68 -6.36
C LYS A 27 8.84 -5.26 -6.59
N HIS A 28 8.95 -6.29 -7.42
CA HIS A 28 10.22 -6.88 -7.79
C HIS A 28 11.19 -5.84 -8.37
N PHE A 29 10.79 -5.11 -9.40
CA PHE A 29 11.64 -4.09 -10.03
C PHE A 29 11.91 -2.86 -9.14
N ARG A 30 11.03 -2.58 -8.18
CA ARG A 30 11.22 -1.57 -7.14
C ARG A 30 12.06 -2.05 -5.97
N GLY A 31 12.57 -3.28 -5.98
CA GLY A 31 13.36 -3.89 -4.90
C GLY A 31 12.61 -4.01 -3.57
N GLU A 32 11.27 -4.05 -3.63
CA GLU A 32 10.42 -4.28 -2.47
C GLU A 32 10.46 -5.74 -2.06
N SER A 33 10.28 -6.00 -0.76
CA SER A 33 10.22 -7.38 -0.27
C SER A 33 8.99 -8.10 -0.84
N LEU A 34 9.24 -9.28 -1.41
CA LEU A 34 8.22 -10.22 -1.87
C LEU A 34 8.08 -11.37 -0.86
N SER A 35 6.91 -12.03 -0.84
CA SER A 35 6.77 -13.30 -0.13
C SER A 35 7.39 -14.45 -0.94
N GLU A 36 7.71 -15.56 -0.27
CA GLU A 36 8.22 -16.78 -0.91
C GLU A 36 7.33 -17.23 -2.10
N LYS A 37 6.00 -17.24 -1.91
CA LYS A 37 5.04 -17.56 -2.98
C LYS A 37 5.15 -16.61 -4.19
N GLN A 38 5.48 -15.34 -3.97
CA GLN A 38 5.65 -14.36 -5.04
C GLN A 38 6.98 -14.55 -5.78
N TYR A 39 8.05 -14.96 -5.08
CA TYR A 39 9.30 -15.35 -5.72
C TYR A 39 9.13 -16.60 -6.58
N ILE A 40 8.47 -17.63 -6.05
CA ILE A 40 8.15 -18.88 -6.79
C ILE A 40 7.33 -18.55 -8.04
N TRP A 41 6.32 -17.70 -7.93
CA TRP A 41 5.50 -17.28 -9.08
C TRP A 41 6.32 -16.55 -10.17
N LEU A 42 7.32 -15.76 -9.78
CA LEU A 42 8.24 -15.11 -10.71
C LEU A 42 9.31 -16.08 -11.29
N GLY A 43 9.36 -17.33 -10.84
CA GLY A 43 10.43 -18.27 -11.19
C GLY A 43 11.80 -17.87 -10.62
N LEU A 44 11.81 -17.07 -9.56
CA LEU A 44 13.02 -16.56 -8.92
C LEU A 44 13.31 -17.33 -7.63
N LYS A 45 14.59 -17.54 -7.32
CA LYS A 45 14.99 -17.99 -5.99
C LYS A 45 14.78 -16.85 -4.99
N GLU A 46 14.34 -17.19 -3.78
CA GLU A 46 14.22 -16.24 -2.68
C GLU A 46 15.58 -15.57 -2.43
N GLY A 47 15.59 -14.24 -2.30
CA GLY A 47 16.83 -13.46 -2.15
C GLY A 47 17.42 -12.89 -3.44
N ASN A 48 16.91 -13.27 -4.63
CA ASN A 48 17.20 -12.54 -5.88
C ASN A 48 16.44 -11.21 -5.89
N LYS A 49 16.95 -10.22 -5.13
CA LYS A 49 16.52 -8.83 -5.29
C LYS A 49 16.92 -8.40 -6.69
N ALA A 50 15.95 -8.04 -7.54
CA ALA A 50 16.30 -7.31 -8.74
C ALA A 50 17.04 -6.03 -8.32
N PRO A 51 18.08 -5.61 -9.05
CA PRO A 51 18.60 -4.27 -8.88
C PRO A 51 17.42 -3.30 -9.01
N HIS A 52 17.35 -2.28 -8.15
CA HIS A 52 16.30 -1.25 -8.16
C HIS A 52 16.29 -0.50 -9.50
N VAL A 53 15.61 -1.06 -10.51
CA VAL A 53 15.74 -0.57 -11.87
C VAL A 53 14.35 -0.24 -12.40
N TYR A 54 13.95 1.00 -12.14
CA TYR A 54 12.73 1.59 -12.69
C TYR A 54 12.68 1.49 -14.23
N SER A 55 13.84 1.51 -14.91
CA SER A 55 13.90 1.34 -16.35
C SER A 55 13.48 -0.06 -16.82
N GLU A 56 13.69 -1.12 -16.03
CA GLU A 56 13.19 -2.47 -16.36
C GLU A 56 11.67 -2.54 -16.20
N TRP A 57 11.12 -1.93 -15.14
CA TRP A 57 9.67 -1.76 -15.01
C TRP A 57 9.08 -1.00 -16.21
N SER A 58 9.70 0.12 -16.59
CA SER A 58 9.28 0.91 -17.74
C SER A 58 9.34 0.10 -19.04
N ARG A 59 10.43 -0.65 -19.26
CA ARG A 59 10.60 -1.51 -20.43
C ARG A 59 9.55 -2.61 -20.49
N TYR A 60 9.27 -3.26 -19.35
CA TYR A 60 8.23 -4.28 -19.23
C TYR A 60 6.86 -3.75 -19.66
N VAL A 61 6.42 -2.64 -19.07
CA VAL A 61 5.12 -2.02 -19.38
C VAL A 61 5.05 -1.60 -20.85
N ARG A 62 6.10 -0.95 -21.36
CA ARG A 62 6.15 -0.53 -22.78
C ARG A 62 6.07 -1.71 -23.74
N LYS A 63 6.77 -2.80 -23.45
CA LYS A 63 6.74 -4.02 -24.28
C LYS A 63 5.33 -4.63 -24.29
N LYS A 64 4.69 -4.71 -23.12
CA LYS A 64 3.34 -5.28 -22.97
C LYS A 64 2.27 -4.53 -23.79
N HIS A 65 2.36 -3.21 -23.84
CA HIS A 65 1.35 -2.35 -24.47
C HIS A 65 1.75 -1.79 -25.84
N LYS A 66 2.87 -2.26 -26.43
CA LYS A 66 3.39 -1.74 -27.71
C LYS A 66 2.38 -1.85 -28.87
N SER A 67 1.65 -2.96 -28.93
CA SER A 67 0.69 -3.27 -30.00
C SER A 67 -0.67 -2.59 -29.84
N LYS A 68 -0.96 -1.96 -28.69
CA LYS A 68 -2.23 -1.30 -28.42
C LYS A 68 -2.39 -0.02 -29.24
N SER A 69 -3.58 0.24 -29.76
CA SER A 69 -3.91 1.49 -30.47
C SER A 69 -3.89 2.70 -29.53
N LYS A 70 -3.84 3.92 -30.09
CA LYS A 70 -3.84 5.15 -29.28
C LYS A 70 -5.12 5.27 -28.43
N SER A 71 -6.28 4.96 -28.99
CA SER A 71 -7.57 4.97 -28.28
C SER A 71 -7.60 3.98 -27.12
N GLU A 72 -7.13 2.75 -27.35
CA GLU A 72 -6.97 1.73 -26.29
C GLU A 72 -6.06 2.23 -25.15
N LEU A 73 -4.95 2.89 -25.48
CA LEU A 73 -4.04 3.43 -24.47
C LEU A 73 -4.68 4.56 -23.65
N VAL A 74 -5.48 5.43 -24.28
CA VAL A 74 -6.22 6.52 -23.60
C VAL A 74 -7.27 5.95 -22.64
N ASP A 75 -8.03 4.95 -23.08
CA ASP A 75 -9.01 4.25 -22.26
C ASP A 75 -8.35 3.59 -21.05
N PHE A 76 -7.19 2.96 -21.27
CA PHE A 76 -6.43 2.33 -20.19
C PHE A 76 -5.79 3.35 -19.22
N SER A 77 -5.28 4.49 -19.72
CA SER A 77 -4.80 5.58 -18.86
C SER A 77 -5.91 6.12 -17.95
N SER A 78 -7.11 6.31 -18.51
CA SER A 78 -8.30 6.73 -17.75
C SER A 78 -8.69 5.72 -16.67
N TYR A 79 -8.56 4.42 -16.95
CA TYR A 79 -8.73 3.37 -15.94
C TYR A 79 -7.68 3.47 -14.81
N LEU A 80 -6.41 3.67 -15.15
CA LEU A 80 -5.34 3.79 -14.16
C LEU A 80 -5.50 5.03 -13.27
N GLU A 81 -5.93 6.16 -13.85
CA GLU A 81 -6.31 7.37 -13.12
C GLU A 81 -7.42 7.10 -12.12
N TYR A 82 -8.52 6.51 -12.57
CA TYR A 82 -9.63 6.15 -11.68
C TYR A 82 -9.18 5.25 -10.52
N MET A 83 -8.29 4.29 -10.78
CA MET A 83 -7.76 3.40 -9.75
C MET A 83 -6.81 4.12 -8.78
N GLU A 84 -6.00 5.07 -9.26
CA GLU A 84 -5.16 5.94 -8.43
C GLU A 84 -6.03 6.75 -7.45
N ASP A 85 -7.08 7.39 -7.96
CA ASP A 85 -8.02 8.19 -7.16
C ASP A 85 -8.76 7.32 -6.14
N TYR A 86 -9.27 6.17 -6.59
CA TYR A 86 -9.95 5.22 -5.71
C TYR A 86 -9.04 4.75 -4.56
N VAL A 87 -7.79 4.39 -4.87
CA VAL A 87 -6.81 4.01 -3.85
C VAL A 87 -6.53 5.17 -2.91
N SER A 88 -6.37 6.40 -3.43
CA SER A 88 -6.13 7.58 -2.59
C SER A 88 -7.30 7.85 -1.64
N MET A 89 -8.54 7.75 -2.12
CA MET A 89 -9.74 7.88 -1.30
C MET A 89 -9.81 6.81 -0.21
N VAL A 90 -9.58 5.54 -0.56
CA VAL A 90 -9.57 4.43 0.41
C VAL A 90 -8.49 4.63 1.47
N ILE A 91 -7.30 5.09 1.08
CA ILE A 91 -6.21 5.41 2.01
C ILE A 91 -6.63 6.49 2.99
N SER A 92 -7.23 7.58 2.51
CA SER A 92 -7.68 8.69 3.37
C SER A 92 -8.76 8.25 4.36
N VAL A 93 -9.77 7.52 3.90
CA VAL A 93 -10.87 7.03 4.77
C VAL A 93 -10.34 6.08 5.85
N SER A 94 -9.46 5.15 5.47
CA SER A 94 -8.88 4.22 6.45
C SER A 94 -7.96 4.92 7.44
N ASN A 95 -7.15 5.90 7.02
CA ASN A 95 -6.35 6.68 7.97
C ASN A 95 -7.24 7.39 9.00
N LEU A 96 -8.34 8.03 8.58
CA LEU A 96 -9.31 8.64 9.50
C LEU A 96 -9.89 7.65 10.52
N PHE A 97 -10.20 6.43 10.08
CA PHE A 97 -10.77 5.40 10.96
C PHE A 97 -9.74 4.85 11.97
N TYR A 98 -8.51 4.58 11.51
CA TYR A 98 -7.43 4.09 12.38
C TYR A 98 -6.94 5.17 13.35
N ASP A 99 -6.72 6.39 12.88
CA ASP A 99 -6.16 7.48 13.66
C ASP A 99 -7.16 8.02 14.70
N GLY A 100 -8.45 8.07 14.36
CA GLY A 100 -9.49 8.62 15.23
C GLY A 100 -10.13 7.61 16.18
N VAL A 101 -10.53 6.44 15.68
CA VAL A 101 -11.40 5.52 16.45
C VAL A 101 -10.58 4.49 17.22
N ILE A 102 -9.63 3.83 16.56
CA ILE A 102 -8.93 2.70 17.17
C ILE A 102 -7.88 3.17 18.17
N ILE A 103 -7.12 4.22 17.85
CA ILE A 103 -6.13 4.81 18.77
C ILE A 103 -6.84 5.42 19.99
N GLY A 104 -7.90 6.20 19.77
CA GLY A 104 -8.65 6.85 20.86
C GLY A 104 -9.30 5.85 21.83
N VAL A 105 -9.97 4.82 21.30
CA VAL A 105 -10.61 3.78 22.14
C VAL A 105 -9.55 2.91 22.83
N GLY A 106 -8.48 2.54 22.14
CA GLY A 106 -7.39 1.73 22.70
C GLY A 106 -6.68 2.42 23.87
N ILE A 107 -6.35 3.72 23.72
CA ILE A 107 -5.75 4.52 24.79
C ILE A 107 -6.69 4.60 26.00
N THR A 108 -7.97 4.92 25.76
CA THR A 108 -8.96 5.07 26.84
C THR A 108 -9.16 3.76 27.62
N ALA A 109 -9.20 2.61 26.93
CA ALA A 109 -9.32 1.30 27.57
C ALA A 109 -8.08 0.93 28.42
N ILE A 110 -6.87 1.29 27.97
CA ILE A 110 -5.63 1.07 28.73
C ILE A 110 -5.64 1.91 30.01
N PHE A 111 -6.01 3.19 29.94
CA PHE A 111 -6.10 4.05 31.13
C PHE A 111 -7.16 3.56 32.14
N ASN A 112 -8.29 3.05 31.65
CA ASN A 112 -9.36 2.54 32.53
C ASN A 112 -9.05 1.15 33.12
N GLY A 113 -8.24 0.32 32.44
CA GLY A 113 -7.86 -1.01 32.91
C GLY A 113 -6.75 -1.02 33.97
N ILE A 114 -5.98 0.06 34.07
CA ILE A 114 -4.97 0.23 35.11
C ILE A 114 -5.68 0.77 36.37
N GLY A 115 -6.28 -0.14 37.13
CA GLY A 115 -6.87 0.19 38.43
C GLY A 115 -5.78 0.62 39.42
N PHE A 116 -5.78 1.90 39.79
CA PHE A 116 -4.80 2.43 40.73
C PHE A 116 -5.32 2.36 42.18
N SER A 117 -4.71 1.51 42.99
CA SER A 117 -4.85 1.55 44.45
C SER A 117 -3.50 1.96 45.05
N TYR A 118 -3.44 3.16 45.61
CA TYR A 118 -2.21 3.74 46.15
C TYR A 118 -2.27 3.76 47.68
N SER A 119 -1.36 3.04 48.34
CA SER A 119 -1.26 3.04 49.81
C SER A 119 0.04 3.64 50.36
N SER A 120 1.02 4.01 49.52
CA SER A 120 2.23 4.74 49.96
C SER A 120 2.93 5.49 48.82
N GLY A 121 3.69 6.55 49.15
CA GLY A 121 4.38 7.40 48.18
C GLY A 121 5.46 6.68 47.35
N VAL A 122 6.18 5.72 47.92
CA VAL A 122 7.18 4.92 47.18
C VAL A 122 6.49 3.95 46.21
N ALA A 123 5.39 3.32 46.62
CA ALA A 123 4.60 2.48 45.73
C ALA A 123 4.02 3.27 44.56
N TYR A 124 3.60 4.52 44.79
CA TYR A 124 3.12 5.43 43.73
C TYR A 124 4.18 5.70 42.65
N TRP A 125 5.42 6.03 43.04
CA TRP A 125 6.50 6.32 42.08
C TRP A 125 6.87 5.10 41.24
N VAL A 126 7.02 3.93 41.89
CA VAL A 126 7.35 2.68 41.19
C VAL A 126 6.23 2.30 40.21
N SER A 127 4.96 2.36 40.63
CA SER A 127 3.82 2.09 39.75
C SER A 127 3.73 3.07 38.57
N SER A 128 4.01 4.36 38.79
CA SER A 128 3.99 5.37 37.73
C SER A 128 5.06 5.12 36.65
N VAL A 129 6.27 4.73 37.06
CA VAL A 129 7.35 4.37 36.12
C VAL A 129 6.99 3.12 35.32
N VAL A 130 6.43 2.10 35.96
CA VAL A 130 5.99 0.87 35.27
C VAL A 130 4.89 1.17 34.26
N VAL A 131 3.91 2.02 34.61
CA VAL A 131 2.85 2.43 33.68
C VAL A 131 3.42 3.20 32.49
N LEU A 132 4.34 4.14 32.72
CA LEU A 132 4.99 4.87 31.63
C LEU A 132 5.76 3.93 30.68
N LEU A 133 6.46 2.93 31.22
CA LEU A 133 7.13 1.91 30.43
C LEU A 133 6.14 1.09 29.60
N VAL A 134 5.05 0.61 30.21
CA VAL A 134 4.01 -0.16 29.50
C VAL A 134 3.37 0.67 28.38
N VAL A 135 3.00 1.93 28.67
CA VAL A 135 2.45 2.85 27.67
C VAL A 135 3.44 3.11 26.54
N SER A 136 4.72 3.32 26.84
CA SER A 136 5.74 3.56 25.81
C SER A 136 5.93 2.37 24.86
N VAL A 137 5.93 1.14 25.38
CA VAL A 137 6.02 -0.08 24.55
C VAL A 137 4.80 -0.22 23.63
N ILE A 138 3.60 0.04 24.17
CA ILE A 138 2.36 0.02 23.38
C ILE A 138 2.41 1.07 22.28
N LEU A 139 2.83 2.30 22.58
CA LEU A 139 2.95 3.39 21.61
C LEU A 139 3.92 3.03 20.48
N VAL A 140 5.10 2.47 20.80
CA VAL A 140 6.07 2.03 19.78
C VAL A 140 5.47 0.95 18.88
N GLY A 141 4.76 -0.03 19.45
CA GLY A 141 4.07 -1.06 18.68
C GLY A 141 3.02 -0.51 17.73
N VAL A 142 2.20 0.44 18.19
CA VAL A 142 1.19 1.13 17.38
C VAL A 142 1.84 1.92 16.24
N LEU A 143 2.88 2.71 16.54
CA LEU A 143 3.61 3.48 15.53
C LEU A 143 4.23 2.58 14.45
N TRP A 144 4.79 1.44 14.85
CA TRP A 144 5.34 0.47 13.91
C TRP A 144 4.27 -0.16 13.01
N ALA A 145 3.12 -0.53 13.57
CA ALA A 145 1.99 -1.05 12.81
C ALA A 145 1.45 -0.02 11.80
N LEU A 146 1.30 1.24 12.23
CA LEU A 146 0.88 2.34 11.35
C LEU A 146 1.89 2.59 10.22
N HIS A 147 3.19 2.58 10.55
CA HIS A 147 4.24 2.74 9.55
C HIS A 147 4.19 1.64 8.49
N SER A 148 4.09 0.38 8.91
CA SER A 148 3.99 -0.79 8.01
C SER A 148 2.74 -0.71 7.13
N TYR A 149 1.60 -0.33 7.71
CA TYR A 149 0.34 -0.16 6.99
C TYR A 149 0.41 0.97 5.94
N ASN A 150 0.93 2.13 6.33
CA ASN A 150 1.11 3.27 5.43
C ASN A 150 2.12 3.00 4.31
N SER A 151 3.19 2.24 4.59
CA SER A 151 4.16 1.85 3.57
C SER A 151 3.53 0.99 2.47
N LYS A 152 2.70 -0.01 2.83
CA LYS A 152 1.98 -0.85 1.86
C LYS A 152 1.05 -0.04 0.96
N LYS A 153 0.30 0.89 1.55
CA LYS A 153 -0.61 1.80 0.84
C LYS A 153 0.13 2.70 -0.16
N ARG A 154 1.25 3.28 0.28
CA ARG A 154 2.11 4.13 -0.54
C ARG A 154 2.62 3.39 -1.78
N ILE A 155 3.06 2.13 -1.64
CA ILE A 155 3.52 1.30 -2.77
C ILE A 155 2.40 1.11 -3.80
N ILE A 156 1.16 0.83 -3.36
CA ILE A 156 0.02 0.65 -4.27
C ILE A 156 -0.32 1.95 -5.00
N LYS A 157 -0.27 3.10 -4.31
CA LYS A 157 -0.49 4.40 -4.94
C LYS A 157 0.58 4.70 -5.99
N MET A 158 1.86 4.50 -5.64
CA MET A 158 2.98 4.68 -6.59
C MET A 158 2.87 3.74 -7.79
N PHE A 159 2.43 2.50 -7.59
CA PHE A 159 2.21 1.54 -8.67
C PHE A 159 1.30 2.08 -9.77
N TYR A 160 0.10 2.56 -9.42
CA TYR A 160 -0.84 3.10 -10.42
C TYR A 160 -0.29 4.35 -11.10
N LYS A 161 0.27 5.27 -10.31
CA LYS A 161 0.86 6.52 -10.81
C LYS A 161 2.00 6.28 -11.81
N ASP A 162 2.94 5.40 -11.46
CA ASP A 162 4.08 5.09 -12.32
C ASP A 162 3.65 4.30 -13.57
N TYR A 163 2.67 3.41 -13.45
CA TYR A 163 2.09 2.71 -14.61
C TYR A 163 1.46 3.70 -15.58
N ARG A 164 0.60 4.61 -15.07
CA ARG A 164 -0.09 5.62 -15.87
C ARG A 164 0.91 6.50 -16.62
N ARG A 165 1.94 7.00 -15.92
CA ARG A 165 3.00 7.80 -16.54
C ARG A 165 3.66 7.09 -17.75
N ILE A 166 3.87 5.78 -17.66
CA ILE A 166 4.46 5.03 -18.77
C ILE A 166 3.47 4.92 -19.94
N ILE A 167 2.19 4.68 -19.66
CA ILE A 167 1.13 4.61 -20.68
C ILE A 167 0.94 5.96 -21.36
N ASP A 168 0.89 7.06 -20.62
CA ASP A 168 0.80 8.41 -21.17
C ASP A 168 1.98 8.69 -22.11
N SER A 169 3.20 8.29 -21.72
CA SER A 169 4.37 8.41 -22.61
C SER A 169 4.30 7.57 -23.89
N LEU A 170 3.46 6.53 -23.94
CA LEU A 170 3.20 5.76 -25.16
C LEU A 170 2.12 6.44 -26.02
N ILE A 171 1.14 7.10 -25.40
CA ILE A 171 0.09 7.88 -26.09
C ILE A 171 0.74 9.07 -26.81
N ASP A 172 1.62 9.81 -26.15
CA ASP A 172 2.30 10.99 -26.72
C ASP A 172 3.17 10.66 -27.93
N LYS A 173 3.65 9.41 -28.03
CA LYS A 173 4.50 8.92 -29.11
C LYS A 173 3.73 8.37 -30.31
N LYS A 174 2.40 8.24 -30.21
CA LYS A 174 1.53 7.73 -31.27
C LYS A 174 0.65 8.84 -31.83
#